data_AF-A0AAV5T8M1-F1
#
_entry.id   AF-A0AAV5T8M1-F1
#
_cell.length_a   1.000
_cell.length_b   1.000
_cell.length_c   1.000
_cell.angle_alpha   90.00
_cell.angle_beta   90.00
_cell.angle_gamma   90.00
#
_symmetry.space_group_name_H-M   'P 1'
#
loop_
_entity.id
_entity.type
_entity.pdbx_description
1 polymer ?
#
loop_
_entity_poly.entity_id
_entity_poly.type
_entity_poly.pdbx_seq_one_letter_code
_entity_poly.pdbx_strand_id
1 'polypeptide(L)'
;IEKLDESCLMFVSILYNLYEDFWRLRPEVNKVLCREMTFVLKDHQRQGIAQHLQHLDLDFDRLRESGIDGILSEASSFANQALLTKNGYVELARSKREEYQRRNGEMVEFDDGTSSVKLVYLDFNKA
;
A
#
# COMPACT_ATOMS: atom_id res chain seq x y z
N ILE A 1 0.56 20.99 -15.43
CA ILE A 1 -0.29 19.88 -14.94
C ILE A 1 -1.72 20.40 -15.09
N GLU A 2 -2.46 19.92 -16.08
CA GLU A 2 -3.91 20.17 -16.16
C GLU A 2 -4.53 19.88 -14.79
N LYS A 3 -5.53 20.67 -14.37
CA LYS A 3 -6.14 20.51 -13.03
C LYS A 3 -6.55 19.05 -12.86
N LEU A 4 -5.84 18.33 -11.98
CA LEU A 4 -6.23 16.99 -11.55
C LEU A 4 -7.68 17.05 -11.08
N ASP A 5 -8.46 16.04 -11.44
CA ASP A 5 -9.83 15.94 -10.96
C ASP A 5 -9.85 15.76 -9.44
N GLU A 6 -11.01 16.04 -8.85
CA GLU A 6 -11.22 15.97 -7.41
C GLU A 6 -10.88 14.58 -6.83
N SER A 7 -11.18 13.50 -7.55
CA SER A 7 -10.91 12.14 -7.06
C SER A 7 -9.42 11.82 -7.07
N CYS A 8 -8.70 12.25 -8.11
CA CYS A 8 -7.24 12.13 -8.12
C CYS A 8 -6.61 12.93 -6.97
N LEU A 9 -7.04 14.17 -6.73
CA LEU A 9 -6.50 14.97 -5.62
C LEU A 9 -6.79 14.32 -4.26
N MET A 10 -8.01 13.85 -4.05
CA MET A 10 -8.41 13.13 -2.84
C MET A 10 -7.53 11.88 -2.61
N PHE A 11 -7.33 11.06 -3.65
CA PHE A 11 -6.51 9.86 -3.52
C PHE A 11 -5.04 10.18 -3.23
N VAL A 12 -4.48 11.19 -3.90
CA VAL A 12 -3.11 11.66 -3.64
C VAL A 12 -2.96 12.17 -2.21
N SER A 13 -3.93 12.93 -1.70
CA SER A 13 -3.92 13.38 -0.29
C SER A 13 -3.93 12.21 0.69
N ILE A 14 -4.73 11.17 0.44
CA ILE A 14 -4.76 9.97 1.28
C ILE A 14 -3.39 9.28 1.29
N LEU A 15 -2.78 9.06 0.12
CA LEU A 15 -1.47 8.43 0.02
C LEU A 15 -0.40 9.24 0.74
N TYR A 16 -0.38 10.57 0.54
CA TYR A 16 0.58 11.46 1.20
C TYR A 16 0.43 11.42 2.73
N ASN A 17 -0.79 11.46 3.25
CA ASN A 17 -1.03 11.40 4.70
C ASN A 17 -0.56 10.06 5.30
N LEU A 18 -0.82 8.95 4.61
CA LEU A 18 -0.34 7.63 5.04
C LEU A 18 1.19 7.53 5.01
N TYR A 19 1.82 8.10 3.99
CA TYR A 19 3.27 8.15 3.89
C TYR A 19 3.88 8.95 5.06
N GLU A 20 3.33 10.11 5.41
CA GLU A 20 3.77 10.90 6.57
C GLU A 20 3.54 10.14 7.90
N ASP A 21 2.41 9.44 8.00
CA ASP A 21 2.09 8.60 9.16
C ASP A 21 3.12 7.48 9.36
N PHE A 22 3.68 6.91 8.29
CA PHE A 22 4.71 5.87 8.38
C PHE A 22 5.90 6.32 9.23
N TRP A 23 6.51 7.45 8.90
CA TRP A 23 7.70 7.96 9.59
C TRP A 23 7.40 8.36 11.04
N ARG A 24 6.17 8.79 11.33
CA ARG A 24 5.72 9.04 12.70
C ARG A 24 5.56 7.74 13.50
N LEU A 25 5.04 6.68 12.87
CA LEU A 25 4.74 5.40 13.50
C LEU A 25 5.97 4.49 13.63
N ARG A 26 6.96 4.63 12.76
CA ARG A 26 8.20 3.84 12.71
C ARG A 26 9.44 4.75 12.70
N PRO A 27 9.64 5.62 13.71
CA PRO A 27 10.75 6.57 13.73
C PRO A 27 12.13 5.90 13.82
N GLU A 28 12.18 4.61 14.17
CA GLU A 28 13.42 3.82 14.22
C GLU A 28 13.84 3.25 12.85
N VAL A 29 12.95 3.29 11.85
CA VAL A 29 13.26 2.85 10.49
C VAL A 29 13.99 3.97 9.74
N ASN A 30 15.08 3.64 9.05
CA ASN A 30 15.92 4.60 8.34
C ASN A 30 15.68 4.57 6.82
N LYS A 31 15.43 3.38 6.26
CA LYS A 31 15.24 3.24 4.81
C LYS A 31 14.29 2.09 4.50
N VAL A 32 13.37 2.34 3.58
CA VAL A 32 12.40 1.34 3.11
C VAL A 32 12.42 1.22 1.59
N LEU A 33 12.08 0.03 1.10
CA LEU A 33 11.66 -0.16 -0.28
C LEU A 33 10.16 0.12 -0.39
N CYS A 34 9.76 1.15 -1.14
CA CYS A 34 8.35 1.44 -1.36
C CYS A 34 7.80 0.63 -2.54
N ARG A 35 6.68 -0.04 -2.34
CA ARG A 35 5.92 -0.70 -3.41
C ARG A 35 4.69 0.13 -3.76
N GLU A 36 4.84 0.88 -4.85
CA GLU A 36 3.83 1.81 -5.37
C GLU A 36 2.64 1.10 -6.05
N MET A 37 2.90 0.04 -6.83
CA MET A 37 1.87 -0.59 -7.64
C MET A 37 2.07 -2.10 -7.74
N THR A 38 0.96 -2.84 -7.70
CA THR A 38 0.91 -4.26 -8.02
C THR A 38 -0.34 -4.50 -8.85
N PHE A 39 -0.18 -5.11 -10.02
CA PHE A 39 -1.27 -5.28 -10.95
C PHE A 39 -1.15 -6.62 -11.68
N VAL A 40 -2.28 -7.32 -11.80
CA VAL A 40 -2.43 -8.53 -12.61
C VAL A 40 -3.70 -8.36 -13.44
N LEU A 41 -3.55 -8.50 -14.76
CA LEU A 41 -4.67 -8.47 -15.71
C LEU A 41 -5.75 -9.46 -15.29
N LYS A 42 -7.02 -9.06 -15.40
CA LYS A 42 -8.19 -9.83 -14.92
C LYS A 42 -8.19 -11.28 -15.40
N ASP A 43 -7.88 -11.50 -16.68
CA ASP A 43 -7.86 -12.83 -17.32
C ASP A 43 -6.72 -13.74 -16.82
N HIS A 44 -5.75 -13.16 -16.11
CA HIS A 44 -4.60 -13.84 -15.53
C HIS A 44 -4.65 -13.90 -13.99
N GLN A 45 -5.72 -13.41 -13.36
CA GLN A 45 -5.88 -13.48 -11.91
C GLN A 45 -6.14 -14.90 -11.43
N ARG A 46 -5.97 -15.13 -10.12
CA ARG A 46 -6.18 -16.42 -9.42
C ARG A 46 -5.24 -17.56 -9.86
N GLN A 47 -4.15 -17.23 -10.55
CA GLN A 47 -3.09 -18.17 -10.95
C GLN A 47 -1.83 -18.07 -10.08
N GLY A 48 -1.88 -17.37 -8.95
CA GLY A 48 -0.73 -17.18 -8.06
C GLY A 48 0.29 -16.12 -8.53
N ILE A 49 0.03 -15.44 -9.66
CA ILE A 49 0.97 -14.46 -10.25
C ILE A 49 1.34 -13.34 -9.27
N ALA A 50 0.35 -12.70 -8.62
CA ALA A 50 0.64 -11.61 -7.68
C ALA A 50 1.51 -12.07 -6.49
N GLN A 51 1.29 -13.29 -6.00
CA GLN A 51 2.10 -13.88 -4.94
C GLN A 51 3.54 -14.13 -5.39
N HIS A 52 3.73 -14.55 -6.64
CA HIS A 52 5.05 -14.72 -7.23
C HIS A 52 5.76 -13.37 -7.44
N LEU A 53 5.10 -12.41 -8.10
CA LEU A 53 5.66 -11.10 -8.41
C LEU A 53 6.03 -10.29 -7.17
N GLN A 54 5.34 -10.50 -6.04
CA GLN A 54 5.61 -9.82 -4.78
C GLN A 54 7.07 -10.00 -4.30
N HIS A 55 7.67 -11.16 -4.57
CA HIS A 55 9.03 -11.50 -4.13
C HIS A 55 9.98 -11.77 -5.30
N LEU A 56 9.50 -11.64 -6.54
CA LEU A 56 10.32 -11.85 -7.71
C LEU A 56 11.49 -10.87 -7.69
N ASP A 57 12.70 -11.40 -7.81
CA ASP A 57 13.97 -10.68 -7.78
C ASP A 57 14.25 -9.89 -6.49
N LEU A 58 13.52 -10.15 -5.40
CA LEU A 58 13.86 -9.63 -4.08
C LEU A 58 14.85 -10.57 -3.38
N ASP A 59 16.07 -10.08 -3.18
CA ASP A 59 17.07 -10.71 -2.34
C ASP A 59 17.11 -9.99 -0.99
N PHE A 60 16.43 -10.56 0.02
CA PHE A 60 16.29 -9.93 1.33
C PHE A 60 17.62 -9.70 2.04
N ASP A 61 18.61 -10.58 1.83
CA ASP A 61 19.92 -10.43 2.47
C ASP A 61 20.67 -9.25 1.85
N ARG A 62 20.67 -9.14 0.51
CA ARG A 62 21.25 -7.96 -0.16
C ARG A 62 20.52 -6.66 0.18
N LEU A 63 19.19 -6.70 0.32
CA LEU A 63 18.43 -5.52 0.71
C LEU A 63 18.82 -5.07 2.13
N ARG A 64 18.91 -6.00 3.10
CA ARG A 64 19.41 -5.72 4.46
C ARG A 64 20.84 -5.17 4.44
N GLU A 65 21.74 -5.77 3.67
CA GLU A 65 23.14 -5.30 3.52
C GLU A 65 23.21 -3.87 2.94
N SER A 66 22.28 -3.50 2.06
CA SER A 66 22.14 -2.13 1.54
C SER A 66 21.51 -1.14 2.54
N GLY A 67 21.19 -1.62 3.74
CA GLY A 67 20.58 -0.87 4.83
C GLY A 67 19.10 -0.56 4.58
N ILE A 68 18.36 -1.43 3.89
CA ILE A 68 16.89 -1.36 3.80
C ILE A 68 16.31 -2.17 4.96
N ASP A 69 15.45 -1.52 5.75
CA ASP A 69 14.86 -2.09 6.97
C ASP A 69 13.58 -2.89 6.71
N GLY A 70 12.95 -2.68 5.55
CA GLY A 70 11.72 -3.35 5.19
C GLY A 70 11.06 -2.84 3.90
N ILE A 71 9.85 -3.35 3.65
CA ILE A 71 9.03 -2.98 2.49
C ILE A 71 7.75 -2.28 2.95
N LEU A 72 7.48 -1.10 2.40
CA LEU A 72 6.27 -0.32 2.64
C LEU A 72 5.32 -0.44 1.44
N SER A 73 4.01 -0.46 1.68
CA SER A 73 3.01 -0.38 0.61
C SER A 73 1.67 0.19 1.10
N GLU A 74 1.08 1.07 0.32
CA GLU A 74 -0.30 1.54 0.45
C GLU A 74 -1.25 0.63 -0.35
N ALA A 75 -1.86 -0.34 0.32
CA ALA A 75 -2.74 -1.31 -0.31
C ALA A 75 -4.18 -0.77 -0.45
N SER A 76 -4.54 -0.41 -1.67
CA SER A 76 -5.84 0.20 -2.02
C SER A 76 -6.90 -0.75 -2.58
N SER A 77 -6.57 -2.03 -2.81
CA SER A 77 -7.54 -3.05 -3.23
C SER A 77 -7.66 -4.16 -2.21
N PHE A 78 -8.85 -4.73 -2.07
CA PHE A 78 -9.14 -5.77 -1.09
C PHE A 78 -8.27 -7.01 -1.30
N ALA A 79 -8.07 -7.39 -2.56
CA ALA A 79 -7.23 -8.52 -2.93
C ALA A 79 -5.75 -8.30 -2.56
N ASN A 80 -5.21 -7.10 -2.78
CA ASN A 80 -3.83 -6.80 -2.42
C ASN A 80 -3.67 -6.76 -0.89
N GLN A 81 -4.62 -6.16 -0.17
CA GLN A 81 -4.62 -6.17 1.30
C GLN A 81 -4.56 -7.60 1.85
N ALA A 82 -5.41 -8.50 1.36
CA ALA A 82 -5.41 -9.90 1.77
C ALA A 82 -4.09 -10.63 1.44
N LEU A 83 -3.53 -10.37 0.25
CA LEU A 83 -2.25 -10.94 -0.17
C LEU A 83 -1.12 -10.50 0.76
N LEU A 84 -0.98 -9.20 1.02
CA LEU A 84 0.11 -8.67 1.84
C LEU A 84 0.03 -9.17 3.28
N THR A 85 -1.17 -9.17 3.89
CA THR A 85 -1.38 -9.74 5.22
C THR A 85 -0.96 -11.21 5.29
N LYS A 86 -1.31 -12.01 4.28
CA LYS A 86 -0.90 -13.42 4.22
C LYS A 86 0.63 -13.60 4.12
N ASN A 87 1.34 -12.62 3.56
CA ASN A 87 2.80 -12.65 3.39
C ASN A 87 3.53 -11.86 4.49
N GLY A 88 2.93 -11.72 5.67
CA GLY A 88 3.60 -11.21 6.88
C GLY A 88 3.64 -9.68 7.00
N TYR A 89 2.98 -8.94 6.12
CA TYR A 89 2.87 -7.48 6.26
C TYR A 89 1.92 -7.15 7.41
N VAL A 90 2.34 -6.19 8.24
CA VAL A 90 1.55 -5.67 9.35
C VAL A 90 0.93 -4.34 8.94
N GLU A 91 -0.34 -4.16 9.23
CA GLU A 91 -1.02 -2.88 9.05
C GLU A 91 -0.59 -1.88 10.13
N LEU A 92 -0.13 -0.70 9.70
CA LEU A 92 0.32 0.38 10.59
C LEU A 92 -0.74 1.48 10.72
N ALA A 93 -1.39 1.82 9.60
CA ALA A 93 -2.41 2.85 9.52
C ALA A 93 -3.37 2.55 8.37
N ARG A 94 -4.49 3.28 8.32
CA ARG A 94 -5.44 3.24 7.22
C ARG A 94 -6.14 4.59 7.07
N SER A 95 -6.60 4.88 5.86
CA SER A 95 -7.48 6.02 5.62
C SER A 95 -8.84 5.84 6.30
N LYS A 96 -9.48 6.95 6.60
CA LYS A 96 -10.79 7.01 7.24
C LYS A 96 -11.89 7.22 6.20
N ARG A 97 -13.12 6.82 6.54
CA ARG A 97 -14.25 6.85 5.61
C ARG A 97 -14.56 8.27 5.14
N GLU A 98 -14.45 9.24 6.03
CA GLU A 98 -14.70 10.66 5.77
C GLU A 98 -13.74 11.28 4.73
N GLU A 99 -12.54 10.71 4.54
CA GLU A 99 -11.58 11.18 3.54
C GLU A 99 -12.04 10.88 2.10
N TYR A 100 -13.09 10.08 1.95
CA TYR A 100 -13.70 9.70 0.67
C TYR A 100 -14.96 10.50 0.33
N GLN A 101 -15.23 11.59 1.04
CA GLN A 101 -16.35 12.47 0.75
C GLN A 101 -15.95 13.53 -0.28
N ARG A 102 -16.69 13.58 -1.39
CA ARG A 102 -16.58 14.64 -2.41
C ARG A 102 -17.17 15.95 -1.88
N ARG A 103 -16.82 17.08 -2.51
CA ARG A 103 -17.33 18.41 -2.14
C ARG A 103 -18.85 18.53 -2.19
N ASN A 104 -19.52 17.75 -3.03
CA ASN A 104 -20.98 17.70 -3.11
C ASN A 104 -21.63 16.85 -1.99
N GLY A 105 -20.83 16.26 -1.11
CA GLY A 105 -21.27 15.39 -0.02
C GLY A 105 -21.39 13.91 -0.38
N GLU A 106 -21.23 13.55 -1.67
CA GLU A 106 -21.27 12.15 -2.11
C GLU A 106 -20.03 11.40 -1.64
N MET A 107 -20.23 10.14 -1.25
CA MET A 107 -19.15 9.27 -0.83
C MET A 107 -18.64 8.45 -2.02
N VAL A 108 -17.33 8.23 -2.10
CA VAL A 108 -16.78 7.23 -3.05
C VAL A 108 -17.20 5.84 -2.61
N GLU A 109 -17.73 5.05 -3.55
CA GLU A 109 -18.09 3.65 -3.37
C GLU A 109 -17.08 2.76 -4.09
N PHE A 110 -16.69 1.65 -3.45
CA PHE A 110 -15.73 0.69 -4.00
C PHE A 110 -16.45 -0.60 -4.37
N ASP A 111 -16.17 -1.13 -5.55
CA ASP A 111 -16.83 -2.31 -6.11
C ASP A 111 -16.17 -3.64 -5.73
N ASP A 112 -14.94 -3.59 -5.19
CA ASP A 112 -14.12 -4.76 -4.83
C ASP A 112 -14.20 -5.15 -3.34
N GLY A 113 -15.04 -4.46 -2.56
CA GLY A 113 -15.18 -4.66 -1.12
C GLY A 113 -14.15 -3.91 -0.26
N THR A 114 -13.30 -3.09 -0.87
CA THR A 114 -12.42 -2.17 -0.14
C THR A 114 -13.21 -1.13 0.63
N SER A 115 -12.73 -0.74 1.81
CA SER A 115 -13.31 0.35 2.62
C SER A 115 -12.31 1.44 2.99
N SER A 116 -11.02 1.19 2.79
CA SER A 116 -9.91 2.08 3.11
C SER A 116 -8.65 1.65 2.35
N VAL A 117 -7.74 2.59 2.12
CA VAL A 117 -6.34 2.29 1.78
C VAL A 117 -5.63 1.95 3.09
N LYS A 118 -4.83 0.88 3.08
CA LYS A 118 -4.07 0.44 4.24
C LYS A 118 -2.57 0.67 4.01
N LEU A 119 -1.93 1.36 4.94
CA LEU A 119 -0.47 1.41 5.02
C LEU A 119 0.01 0.14 5.70
N VAL A 120 0.74 -0.68 4.96
CA VAL A 120 1.26 -1.96 5.45
C VAL A 120 2.78 -2.04 5.30
N TYR A 121 3.42 -2.70 6.27
CA TYR A 121 4.88 -2.78 6.35
C TYR A 121 5.33 -4.21 6.63
N LEU A 122 6.32 -4.67 5.87
CA LEU A 122 7.07 -5.90 6.13
C LEU A 122 8.43 -5.53 6.71
N ASP A 123 8.64 -5.90 7.97
CA ASP A 123 9.87 -5.62 8.71
C ASP A 123 10.91 -6.73 8.48
N PHE A 124 12.05 -6.39 7.89
CA PHE A 124 13.11 -7.38 7.61
C PHE A 124 13.83 -7.87 8.86
N ASN A 125 13.69 -7.16 9.99
CA ASN A 125 14.28 -7.57 11.27
C ASN A 125 13.39 -8.57 12.04
N LYS A 126 12.16 -8.79 11.58
CA LYS A 126 11.22 -9.77 12.14
C LYS A 126 10.87 -10.91 11.19
N ALA A 127 11.28 -10.80 9.92
CA ALA A 127 11.04 -11.76 8.85
C ALA A 127 12.17 -12.79 8.73
#